data_AF-A0A1F9PZE2-F1
#
_entry.id   AF-A0A1F9PZE2-F1
#
_cell.length_a   1.000
_cell.length_b   1.000
_cell.length_c   1.000
_cell.angle_alpha   90.00
_cell.angle_beta   90.00
_cell.angle_gamma   90.00
#
_symmetry.space_group_name_H-M   'P 1'
#
loop_
_entity.id
_entity.type
_entity.pdbx_description
1 polymer ?
#
loop_
_entity_poly.entity_id
_entity_poly.type
_entity_poly.pdbx_seq_one_letter_code
_entity_poly.pdbx_strand_id
1 'polypeptide(L)'
;MREQTDKHLADLHLAYARAFEGEAGRLVLADLSRQGFLHETSFSPDSQRAAFNEGRRSLALHIGRMLGGPEPRRRAEPNGPSDPNGSGANGSGQR
;
A
#
# COMPACT_ATOMS: atom_id res chain seq x y z
N MET A 1 -13.50 -22.25 -0.82
CA MET A 1 -12.40 -21.69 -1.67
C MET A 1 -11.74 -20.46 -1.04
N ARG A 2 -12.47 -19.45 -0.53
CA ARG A 2 -11.88 -18.24 0.08
C ARG A 2 -11.00 -18.51 1.32
N GLU A 3 -11.44 -19.41 2.20
CA GLU A 3 -10.74 -19.75 3.45
C GLU A 3 -9.32 -20.32 3.24
N GLN A 4 -9.12 -21.13 2.20
CA GLN A 4 -7.81 -21.70 1.89
C GLN A 4 -6.82 -20.63 1.39
N THR A 5 -7.32 -19.64 0.63
CA THR A 5 -6.51 -18.52 0.14
C THR A 5 -6.08 -17.61 1.29
N ASP A 6 -6.98 -17.32 2.23
CA ASP A 6 -6.70 -16.48 3.38
C ASP A 6 -5.63 -17.13 4.29
N LYS A 7 -5.74 -18.44 4.51
CA LYS A 7 -4.74 -19.21 5.26
C LYS A 7 -3.38 -19.17 4.56
N HIS A 8 -3.34 -19.42 3.25
CA HIS A 8 -2.09 -19.40 2.49
C HIS A 8 -1.39 -18.03 2.55
N LEU A 9 -2.17 -16.95 2.46
CA LEU A 9 -1.63 -15.59 2.57
C LEU A 9 -1.05 -15.34 3.96
N ALA A 10 -1.74 -15.76 5.03
CA ALA A 10 -1.24 -15.65 6.39
C ALA A 10 0.08 -16.43 6.60
N ASP A 11 0.16 -17.65 6.05
CA ASP A 11 1.37 -18.46 6.09
C ASP A 11 2.54 -17.76 5.37
N LEU A 12 2.29 -17.10 4.23
CA LEU A 12 3.29 -16.30 3.54
C LEU A 12 3.73 -15.10 4.36
N HIS A 13 2.81 -14.33 4.96
CA HIS A 13 3.18 -13.21 5.84
C HIS A 13 4.12 -13.66 6.98
N LEU A 14 3.80 -14.78 7.62
CA LEU A 14 4.63 -15.35 8.68
C LEU A 14 6.00 -15.80 8.16
N ALA A 15 6.06 -16.42 6.98
CA ALA A 15 7.32 -16.83 6.36
C ALA A 15 8.22 -15.64 6.03
N TYR A 16 7.66 -14.57 5.48
CA TYR A 16 8.40 -13.32 5.22
C TYR A 16 8.93 -12.71 6.51
N ALA A 17 8.09 -12.59 7.55
CA ALA A 17 8.51 -12.06 8.84
C ALA A 17 9.71 -12.84 9.41
N ARG A 18 9.64 -14.18 9.41
CA ARG A 18 10.72 -15.06 9.89
C ARG A 18 12.00 -14.93 9.06
N ALA A 19 11.89 -14.86 7.74
CA ALA A 19 13.04 -14.76 6.85
C ALA A 19 13.87 -13.48 7.10
N PHE A 20 13.20 -12.39 7.48
CA PHE A 20 13.82 -11.07 7.66
C PHE A 20 14.04 -10.67 9.14
N GLU A 21 13.71 -11.53 10.10
CA GLU A 21 13.85 -11.25 11.54
C GLU A 21 15.33 -11.21 11.99
N GLY A 22 16.18 -12.06 11.42
CA GLY A 22 17.60 -12.15 11.78
C GLY A 22 18.46 -11.00 11.24
N GLU A 23 19.68 -10.86 11.75
CA GLU A 23 20.61 -9.78 11.35
C GLU A 23 20.90 -9.79 9.84
N ALA A 24 21.24 -10.94 9.28
CA ALA A 24 21.45 -11.08 7.84
C ALA A 24 20.18 -10.72 7.04
N GLY A 25 19.01 -11.10 7.56
CA GLY A 25 17.71 -10.73 6.97
C GLY A 25 17.53 -9.21 6.94
N ARG A 26 17.75 -8.52 8.06
CA ARG A 26 17.67 -7.05 8.15
C ARG A 26 18.64 -6.36 7.18
N LEU A 27 19.87 -6.86 7.05
CA LEU A 27 20.85 -6.32 6.10
C LEU A 27 20.39 -6.48 4.66
N VAL A 28 19.89 -7.65 4.29
CA VAL A 28 19.33 -7.89 2.95
C VAL A 28 18.12 -7.00 2.70
N LEU A 29 17.22 -6.84 3.68
CA LEU A 29 16.06 -5.97 3.56
C LEU A 29 16.45 -4.50 3.35
N ALA A 30 17.47 -4.02 4.07
CA ALA A 30 18.00 -2.68 3.90
C ALA A 30 18.58 -2.46 2.50
N ASP A 31 19.35 -3.41 1.97
CA ASP A 31 19.85 -3.31 0.59
C ASP A 31 18.70 -3.34 -0.42
N LEU A 32 17.76 -4.28 -0.31
CA LEU A 32 16.59 -4.34 -1.20
C LEU A 32 15.76 -3.05 -1.17
N SER A 33 15.60 -2.44 -0.01
CA SER A 33 14.88 -1.17 0.15
C SER A 33 15.55 -0.04 -0.62
N ARG A 34 16.88 0.04 -0.57
CA ARG A 34 17.68 1.01 -1.33
C ARG A 34 17.63 0.72 -2.82
N GLN A 35 17.83 -0.54 -3.22
CA GLN A 35 17.79 -0.98 -4.61
C GLN A 35 16.42 -0.80 -5.28
N GLY A 36 15.34 -0.92 -4.50
CA GLY A 36 13.96 -0.69 -4.92
C GLY A 36 13.51 0.77 -4.79
N PHE A 37 14.40 1.69 -4.46
CA PHE A 37 14.11 3.12 -4.31
C PHE A 37 13.01 3.43 -3.29
N LEU A 38 12.76 2.62 -2.26
CA LEU A 38 11.54 2.76 -1.42
C LEU A 38 11.34 4.17 -0.84
N HIS A 39 12.43 4.88 -0.54
CA HIS A 39 12.44 6.23 0.01
C HIS A 39 12.94 7.30 -0.98
N GLU A 40 13.13 6.94 -2.23
CA GLU A 40 13.72 7.78 -3.28
C GLU A 40 12.89 7.69 -4.58
N THR A 41 13.21 8.54 -5.56
CA THR A 41 12.62 8.43 -6.88
C THR A 41 13.33 7.38 -7.73
N SER A 42 12.54 6.52 -8.38
CA SER A 42 13.00 5.55 -9.39
C SER A 42 13.12 6.16 -10.79
N PHE A 43 12.81 7.45 -10.94
CA PHE A 43 12.81 8.14 -12.23
C PHE A 43 14.17 8.08 -12.93
N SER A 44 14.10 7.95 -14.25
CA SER A 44 15.24 8.08 -15.17
C SER A 44 14.74 8.69 -16.48
N PRO A 45 15.52 9.58 -17.13
CA PRO A 45 15.20 10.09 -18.46
C PRO A 45 15.29 9.01 -19.56
N ASP A 46 16.06 7.94 -19.31
CA ASP A 46 16.03 6.72 -20.12
C ASP A 46 14.84 5.84 -19.69
N SER A 47 13.92 5.59 -20.63
CA SER A 47 12.70 4.82 -20.41
C SER A 47 12.93 3.36 -20.06
N GLN A 48 13.99 2.73 -20.60
CA GLN A 48 14.32 1.33 -20.26
C GLN A 48 14.83 1.25 -18.83
N ARG A 49 15.68 2.20 -18.43
CA ARG A 49 16.17 2.30 -17.06
C ARG A 49 15.04 2.61 -16.07
N ALA A 50 14.10 3.49 -16.43
CA ALA A 50 12.94 3.78 -15.60
C ALA A 50 12.06 2.53 -15.40
N ALA A 51 11.74 1.80 -16.46
CA ALA A 51 10.96 0.56 -16.37
C ALA A 51 11.66 -0.50 -15.49
N PHE A 52 12.98 -0.64 -15.63
CA PHE A 52 13.76 -1.54 -14.79
C PHE A 52 13.72 -1.14 -13.31
N ASN A 53 13.91 0.15 -13.00
CA ASN A 53 13.84 0.67 -11.64
C ASN A 53 12.44 0.42 -11.02
N GLU A 54 11.36 0.66 -11.78
CA GLU A 54 9.99 0.40 -11.32
C GLU A 54 9.72 -1.09 -11.07
N GLY A 55 10.29 -2.00 -11.87
CA GLY A 55 10.23 -3.43 -11.61
C GLY A 55 10.83 -3.80 -10.25
N ARG A 56 11.99 -3.22 -9.91
CA ARG A 56 12.65 -3.43 -8.60
C ARG A 56 11.85 -2.81 -7.46
N ARG A 57 11.30 -1.61 -7.68
CA ARG A 57 10.44 -0.92 -6.71
C ARG A 57 9.19 -1.74 -6.39
N SER A 58 8.55 -2.30 -7.41
CA SER A 58 7.37 -3.16 -7.25
C SER A 58 7.67 -4.37 -6.36
N LEU A 59 8.81 -5.04 -6.57
CA LEU A 59 9.23 -6.16 -5.73
C LEU A 59 9.52 -5.74 -4.29
N ALA A 60 10.26 -4.65 -4.08
CA ALA A 60 10.55 -4.14 -2.74
C ALA A 60 9.27 -3.75 -1.98
N LEU A 61 8.30 -3.12 -2.65
CA LEU A 61 6.99 -2.80 -2.08
C LEU A 61 6.17 -4.05 -1.75
N HIS A 62 6.25 -5.10 -2.58
CA HIS A 62 5.60 -6.36 -2.29
C HIS A 62 6.15 -6.97 -1.00
N ILE A 63 7.48 -7.05 -0.85
CA ILE A 63 8.14 -7.52 0.38
C ILE A 63 7.69 -6.68 1.57
N GLY A 64 7.69 -5.34 1.45
CA GLY A 64 7.22 -4.43 2.49
C GLY A 64 5.78 -4.72 2.92
N ARG A 65 4.86 -4.96 1.98
CA ARG A 65 3.48 -5.37 2.28
C ARG A 65 3.42 -6.72 2.98
N MET A 66 4.25 -7.69 2.58
CA MET A 66 4.30 -9.00 3.26
C MET A 66 4.81 -8.86 4.71
N LEU A 67 5.70 -7.92 4.99
CA LEU A 67 6.23 -7.65 6.33
C LEU A 67 5.32 -6.78 7.20
N GLY A 68 4.55 -5.86 6.62
CA GLY A 68 3.59 -5.00 7.34
C GLY A 68 2.36 -5.74 7.89
N GLY A 69 2.20 -7.02 7.54
CA GLY A 69 1.00 -7.79 7.83
C GLY A 69 -0.18 -7.41 6.92
N PRO A 70 -1.36 -8.06 7.06
CA PRO A 70 -2.54 -7.66 6.32
C PRO A 70 -2.92 -6.25 6.75
N GLU A 71 -2.64 -5.26 5.90
CA GLU A 71 -3.19 -3.92 6.02
C GLU A 71 -4.69 -4.05 6.32
N PRO A 72 -5.23 -3.44 7.40
CA PRO A 72 -6.66 -3.38 7.56
C PRO A 72 -7.19 -2.77 6.26
N ARG A 73 -8.09 -3.48 5.56
CA ARG A 73 -8.76 -2.93 4.37
C ARG A 73 -9.11 -1.50 4.73
N ARG A 74 -8.52 -0.51 4.06
CA ARG A 74 -8.91 0.90 4.24
C ARG A 74 -10.41 0.85 4.28
N ARG A 75 -11.02 1.23 5.41
CA ARG A 75 -12.47 1.20 5.59
C ARG A 75 -13.03 1.74 4.29
N ALA A 76 -13.87 0.95 3.61
CA ALA A 76 -14.66 1.50 2.55
C ALA A 76 -15.37 2.69 3.20
N GLU A 77 -14.91 3.90 2.86
CA GLU A 77 -15.58 5.14 3.22
C GLU A 77 -17.04 4.91 2.83
N PRO A 78 -17.99 4.90 3.78
CA PRO A 78 -19.38 4.82 3.40
C PRO A 78 -19.66 6.09 2.60
N ASN A 79 -19.93 5.89 1.31
CA ASN A 79 -20.55 6.80 0.36
C ASN A 79 -20.89 8.19 0.92
N GLY A 80 -20.16 9.21 0.45
CA GLY A 80 -20.51 10.64 0.28
C GLY A 80 -21.36 11.37 1.34
N PRO A 81 -21.11 12.66 1.61
CA PRO A 81 -22.15 13.49 2.18
C PRO A 81 -23.31 13.53 1.17
N SER A 82 -24.40 12.83 1.49
CA SER A 82 -25.72 13.16 0.98
C SER A 82 -26.01 14.59 1.42
N ASP A 83 -25.80 15.55 0.52
CA ASP A 83 -26.25 16.92 0.69
C ASP A 83 -27.76 16.90 1.00
N PRO A 84 -28.21 17.27 2.21
CA PRO A 84 -29.63 17.38 2.51
C PRO A 84 -30.18 18.76 2.11
N ASN A 85 -29.34 19.67 1.62
CA ASN A 85 -29.74 21.06 1.36
C ASN A 85 -30.06 21.31 -0.13
N GLY A 86 -30.90 20.44 -0.68
CA GLY A 86 -31.66 20.69 -1.88
C GLY A 86 -33.08 21.16 -1.55
N SER A 87 -33.25 22.49 -1.45
CA SER A 87 -34.50 23.25 -1.67
C SER A 87 -35.67 23.12 -0.67
N GLY A 88 -36.08 24.28 -0.11
CA GLY A 88 -37.46 24.45 0.35
C GLY A 88 -37.77 25.67 1.24
N ALA A 89 -38.32 26.72 0.60
CA ALA A 89 -39.35 27.63 1.10
C ALA A 89 -39.02 28.85 2.01
N ASN A 90 -39.23 30.03 1.42
CA ASN A 90 -40.07 31.15 1.88
C ASN A 90 -39.87 31.80 3.26
N GLY A 91 -39.72 33.13 3.24
CA GLY A 91 -40.45 34.00 4.16
C GLY A 91 -39.68 35.16 4.81
N SER A 92 -39.88 36.35 4.23
CA SER A 92 -40.09 37.64 4.92
C SER A 92 -38.99 38.28 5.79
N GLY A 93 -38.68 39.55 5.48
CA GLY A 93 -38.66 40.61 6.49
C GLY A 93 -37.41 41.50 6.55
N GLN A 94 -37.55 42.72 6.01
CA GLN A 94 -37.09 44.04 6.52
C GLN A 94 -35.68 44.10 7.18
N ARG A 95 -34.75 44.94 6.73
CA ARG A 95 -34.81 46.40 6.56
C ARG A 95 -33.63 46.87 5.70
#